data_AF-A0A7Z9J2S2-F1
#
_entry.id   AF-A0A7Z9J2S2-F1
#
_cell.length_a   1.000
_cell.length_b   1.000
_cell.length_c   1.000
_cell.angle_alpha   90.00
_cell.angle_beta   90.00
_cell.angle_gamma   90.00
#
_symmetry.space_group_name_H-M   'P 1'
#
loop_
_entity.id
_entity.type
_entity.pdbx_description
1 polymer ?
#
loop_
_entity_poly.entity_id
_entity_poly.type
_entity_poly.pdbx_seq_one_letter_code
_entity_poly.pdbx_strand_id
1 'polypeptide(L)'
;MKRVKLIANLGFPEYQNLGLLLIRGCIGIVFIFHGYPKMFGGTMEWAALGATGMGSIGVDFFLPFWGFMAAFAEFVGGICLVIGLFFRPAALLIFLTMVFAVLFHVTSGKGSPAAAIQFGVIVSALFIAGPGKFTLDKILFSKSS
;
A
#
# COMPACT_ATOMS: atom_id res chain seq x y z
N MET A 1 -20.97 -17.23 24.06
CA MET A 1 -21.44 -18.32 23.15
C MET A 1 -22.11 -17.88 21.85
N LYS A 2 -22.83 -16.74 21.75
CA LYS A 2 -23.48 -16.30 20.49
C LYS A 2 -22.52 -15.90 19.35
N ARG A 3 -21.31 -15.39 19.65
CA ARG A 3 -20.35 -14.94 18.61
C ARG A 3 -19.65 -16.08 17.85
N VAL A 4 -19.50 -17.26 18.48
CA VAL A 4 -18.89 -18.44 17.83
C VAL A 4 -19.83 -19.04 16.77
N LYS A 5 -21.16 -18.96 16.97
CA LYS A 5 -22.16 -19.36 15.96
C LYS A 5 -22.22 -18.41 14.76
N LEU A 6 -21.75 -17.16 14.88
CA LEU A 6 -21.78 -16.18 13.79
C LEU A 6 -20.75 -16.49 12.71
N ILE A 7 -19.57 -17.01 13.11
CA ILE A 7 -18.48 -17.36 12.20
C ILE A 7 -18.80 -18.64 11.41
N ALA A 8 -19.59 -19.55 12.00
CA ALA A 8 -19.94 -20.84 11.43
C ALA A 8 -21.07 -20.77 10.37
N ASN A 9 -21.74 -19.62 10.21
CA ASN A 9 -22.91 -19.45 9.34
C ASN A 9 -22.73 -18.32 8.31
N LEU A 10 -21.49 -17.99 7.95
CA LEU A 10 -21.21 -16.99 6.91
C LEU A 10 -21.47 -17.61 5.52
N GLY A 11 -22.13 -16.87 4.63
CA GLY A 11 -22.24 -17.24 3.23
C GLY A 11 -20.92 -17.01 2.49
N PHE A 12 -20.80 -17.54 1.28
CA PHE A 12 -19.66 -17.30 0.40
C PHE A 12 -19.28 -15.79 0.27
N PRO A 13 -20.25 -14.84 0.17
CA PRO A 13 -19.93 -13.42 0.09
C PRO A 13 -19.25 -12.87 1.36
N GLU A 14 -19.65 -13.35 2.54
CA GLU A 14 -19.06 -12.92 3.80
C GLU A 14 -17.62 -13.40 3.98
N TYR A 15 -17.31 -14.64 3.55
CA TYR A 15 -15.93 -15.15 3.56
C TYR A 15 -15.02 -14.37 2.62
N GLN A 16 -15.50 -14.00 1.43
CA GLN A 16 -14.76 -13.15 0.50
C GLN A 16 -14.42 -11.80 1.13
N ASN A 17 -15.38 -11.16 1.79
CA ASN A 17 -15.18 -9.88 2.47
C ASN A 17 -14.22 -9.97 3.64
N LEU A 18 -14.25 -11.07 4.40
CA LEU A 18 -13.30 -11.33 5.47
C LEU A 18 -11.89 -11.57 4.93
N GLY A 19 -11.76 -12.33 3.84
CA GLY A 19 -10.49 -12.54 3.14
C GLY A 19 -9.87 -11.24 2.65
N LEU A 20 -10.67 -10.37 2.02
CA LEU A 20 -10.22 -9.04 1.60
C LEU A 20 -9.78 -8.17 2.79
N LEU A 21 -10.51 -8.22 3.91
CA LEU A 21 -10.14 -7.51 5.14
C LEU A 21 -8.80 -8.02 5.70
N LEU A 22 -8.60 -9.33 5.73
CA LEU A 22 -7.35 -9.94 6.20
C LEU A 22 -6.18 -9.56 5.30
N ILE A 23 -6.30 -9.73 3.98
CA ILE A 23 -5.22 -9.42 3.04
C ILE A 23 -4.88 -7.93 3.09
N ARG A 24 -5.87 -7.03 3.01
CA ARG A 24 -5.59 -5.58 3.05
C ARG A 24 -5.02 -5.14 4.39
N GLY A 25 -5.47 -5.73 5.50
CA GLY A 25 -4.95 -5.47 6.83
C GLY A 25 -3.48 -5.88 6.95
N CYS A 26 -3.15 -7.12 6.59
CA CYS A 26 -1.78 -7.62 6.63
C CYS A 26 -0.84 -6.81 5.72
N ILE A 27 -1.25 -6.58 4.46
CA ILE A 27 -0.43 -5.85 3.49
C ILE A 27 -0.27 -4.38 3.90
N GLY A 28 -1.35 -3.73 4.36
CA GLY A 28 -1.28 -2.36 4.86
C GLY A 28 -0.35 -2.23 6.08
N ILE A 29 -0.37 -3.18 7.01
CA ILE A 29 0.55 -3.22 8.16
C ILE A 29 2.00 -3.36 7.71
N VAL A 30 2.29 -4.23 6.75
CA VAL A 30 3.64 -4.37 6.18
C VAL A 30 4.12 -3.04 5.60
N PHE A 31 3.30 -2.36 4.81
CA PHE A 31 3.63 -1.04 4.26
C PHE A 31 3.80 0.03 5.33
N ILE A 32 3.06 -0.02 6.43
CA ILE A 32 3.27 0.87 7.59
C ILE A 32 4.65 0.64 8.20
N PHE A 33 5.04 -0.62 8.43
CA PHE A 33 6.35 -0.93 9.01
C PHE A 33 7.51 -0.55 8.09
N HIS A 34 7.36 -0.72 6.78
CA HIS A 34 8.37 -0.29 5.81
C HIS A 34 8.39 1.22 5.58
N GLY A 35 7.23 1.86 5.57
CA GLY A 35 7.07 3.28 5.30
C GLY A 35 7.42 4.16 6.51
N TYR A 36 7.19 3.70 7.74
CA TYR A 36 7.49 4.47 8.96
C TYR A 36 8.94 4.99 9.02
N PRO A 37 9.98 4.14 8.91
CA PRO A 37 11.36 4.63 8.96
C PRO A 37 11.70 5.56 7.79
N LYS A 38 11.10 5.35 6.61
CA LYS A 38 11.29 6.23 5.44
C LYS A 38 10.61 7.59 5.64
N MET A 39 9.42 7.60 6.21
CA MET A 39 8.62 8.81 6.44
C MET A 39 9.31 9.71 7.47
N PHE A 40 9.91 9.13 8.50
CA PHE A 40 10.53 9.88 9.60
C PHE A 40 12.07 9.91 9.53
N GLY A 41 12.68 9.40 8.47
CA GLY A 41 14.14 9.40 8.25
C GLY A 41 14.74 10.77 7.91
N GLY A 42 13.89 11.76 7.62
CA GLY A 42 14.31 13.14 7.34
C GLY A 42 14.79 13.37 5.91
N THR A 43 15.26 14.58 5.64
CA THR A 43 15.54 15.07 4.28
C THR A 43 16.64 14.30 3.55
N MET A 44 17.65 13.82 4.27
CA MET A 44 18.74 13.02 3.69
C MET A 44 18.25 11.66 3.21
N GLU A 45 17.42 10.99 4.03
CA GLU A 45 16.80 9.71 3.66
C GLU A 45 15.87 9.90 2.46
N TRP A 46 15.06 10.96 2.45
CA TRP A 46 14.20 11.26 1.31
C TRP A 46 15.00 11.57 0.04
N ALA A 47 16.12 12.29 0.14
CA ALA A 47 16.97 12.54 -1.01
C ALA A 47 17.53 11.23 -1.59
N ALA A 48 17.99 10.32 -0.73
CA ALA A 48 18.47 9.01 -1.13
C ALA A 48 17.36 8.18 -1.79
N LEU A 49 16.17 8.15 -1.18
CA LEU A 49 15.03 7.41 -1.71
C LEU A 49 14.59 7.96 -3.07
N GLY A 50 14.53 9.29 -3.22
CA GLY A 50 14.27 9.95 -4.49
C GLY A 50 15.32 9.63 -5.56
N ALA A 51 16.60 9.58 -5.18
CA ALA A 51 17.68 9.21 -6.09
C ALA A 51 17.56 7.75 -6.55
N THR A 52 17.12 6.84 -5.67
CA THR A 52 16.90 5.44 -6.07
C THR A 52 15.65 5.26 -6.94
N GLY A 53 14.58 6.01 -6.69
CA GLY A 53 13.34 5.91 -7.44
C GLY A 53 13.33 6.74 -8.72
N MET A 54 13.30 8.06 -8.58
CA MET A 54 13.24 8.98 -9.74
C MET A 54 14.59 9.09 -10.45
N GLY A 55 15.71 8.98 -9.74
CA GLY A 55 17.03 8.93 -10.36
C GLY A 55 17.22 7.70 -11.27
N SER A 56 16.51 6.58 -11.03
CA SER A 56 16.60 5.41 -11.92
C SER A 56 16.00 5.65 -13.31
N ILE A 57 15.19 6.70 -13.47
CA ILE A 57 14.63 7.13 -14.76
C ILE A 57 15.27 8.44 -15.27
N GLY A 58 16.39 8.86 -14.67
CA GLY A 58 17.13 10.06 -15.07
C GLY A 58 16.58 11.38 -14.52
N VAL A 59 15.74 11.35 -13.48
CA VAL A 59 15.22 12.55 -12.83
C VAL A 59 16.05 12.86 -11.58
N ASP A 60 16.96 13.83 -11.71
CA ASP A 60 17.91 14.22 -10.65
C ASP A 60 17.53 15.52 -9.91
N PHE A 61 16.35 16.08 -10.19
CA PHE A 61 15.86 17.29 -9.55
C PHE A 61 14.78 16.99 -8.50
N PHE A 62 14.66 17.83 -7.47
CA PHE A 62 13.69 17.67 -6.37
C PHE A 62 13.70 16.27 -5.71
N LEU A 63 14.87 15.61 -5.61
CA LEU A 63 15.01 14.26 -5.05
C LEU A 63 14.37 14.09 -3.65
N PRO A 64 14.56 15.01 -2.68
CA PRO A 64 13.93 14.88 -1.37
C PRO A 64 12.39 14.91 -1.44
N PHE A 65 11.82 15.67 -2.38
CA PHE A 65 10.38 15.70 -2.57
C PHE A 65 9.86 14.36 -3.11
N TRP A 66 10.52 13.81 -4.14
CA TRP A 66 10.13 12.52 -4.71
C TRP A 66 10.27 11.36 -3.72
N GLY A 67 11.34 11.35 -2.93
CA GLY A 67 11.50 10.35 -1.87
C GLY A 67 10.48 10.52 -0.76
N PHE A 68 10.16 11.76 -0.35
CA PHE A 68 9.08 12.00 0.59
C PHE A 68 7.74 11.48 0.06
N MET A 69 7.42 11.72 -1.22
CA MET A 69 6.18 11.21 -1.83
C MET A 69 6.13 9.68 -1.85
N ALA A 70 7.26 9.00 -2.08
CA ALA A 70 7.34 7.55 -2.00
C ALA A 70 7.14 7.04 -0.56
N ALA A 71 7.81 7.66 0.41
CA ALA A 71 7.66 7.33 1.83
C ALA A 71 6.23 7.58 2.34
N PHE A 72 5.62 8.69 1.93
CA PHE A 72 4.24 9.05 2.21
C PHE A 72 3.27 8.03 1.61
N ALA A 73 3.46 7.65 0.35
CA ALA A 73 2.65 6.64 -0.32
C ALA A 73 2.70 5.29 0.40
N GLU A 74 3.89 4.84 0.83
CA GLU A 74 4.00 3.58 1.60
C GLU A 74 3.35 3.69 2.98
N PHE A 75 3.68 4.72 3.76
CA PHE A 75 3.22 4.83 5.14
C PHE A 75 1.72 5.17 5.22
N VAL A 76 1.32 6.29 4.63
CA VAL A 76 -0.07 6.78 4.68
C VAL A 76 -0.97 5.91 3.81
N GLY A 77 -0.48 5.46 2.64
CA GLY A 77 -1.22 4.49 1.84
C GLY A 77 -1.43 3.17 2.58
N GLY A 78 -0.44 2.72 3.37
CA GLY A 78 -0.57 1.53 4.21
C GLY A 78 -1.67 1.69 5.26
N ILE A 79 -1.72 2.85 5.94
CA ILE A 79 -2.81 3.19 6.88
C ILE A 79 -4.16 3.16 6.16
N CYS A 80 -4.27 3.85 5.01
CA CYS A 80 -5.45 3.88 4.17
C CYS A 80 -5.92 2.48 3.73
N LEU A 81 -5.01 1.58 3.39
CA LEU A 81 -5.29 0.18 3.05
C LEU A 81 -5.89 -0.59 4.23
N VAL A 82 -5.34 -0.42 5.45
CA VAL A 82 -5.85 -1.07 6.67
C VAL A 82 -7.26 -0.58 6.99
N ILE A 83 -7.44 0.73 7.06
CA ILE A 83 -8.73 1.33 7.46
C ILE A 83 -9.78 1.24 6.35
N GLY A 84 -9.35 1.17 5.09
CA GLY A 84 -10.22 1.13 3.91
C GLY A 84 -10.82 2.50 3.62
N LEU A 85 -9.98 3.53 3.72
CA LEU A 85 -10.32 4.92 3.41
C LEU A 85 -9.48 5.35 2.21
N PHE A 86 -10.08 5.99 1.20
CA PHE A 86 -9.39 6.35 -0.06
C PHE A 86 -8.63 5.17 -0.67
N PHE A 87 -9.23 3.96 -0.59
CA PHE A 87 -8.53 2.71 -0.85
C PHE A 87 -7.92 2.64 -2.25
N ARG A 88 -8.65 3.07 -3.28
CA ARG A 88 -8.18 3.03 -4.67
C ARG A 88 -6.99 3.97 -4.91
N PRO A 89 -7.06 5.27 -4.57
CA PRO A 89 -5.90 6.15 -4.61
C PRO A 89 -4.71 5.63 -3.81
N ALA A 90 -4.92 5.13 -2.59
CA ALA A 90 -3.86 4.61 -1.73
C ALA A 90 -3.16 3.39 -2.36
N ALA A 91 -3.93 2.42 -2.86
CA ALA A 91 -3.39 1.25 -3.55
C ALA A 91 -2.63 1.64 -4.83
N LEU A 92 -3.12 2.63 -5.59
CA LEU A 92 -2.42 3.12 -6.78
C LEU A 92 -1.07 3.76 -6.43
N LEU A 93 -1.03 4.62 -5.40
CA LEU A 93 0.21 5.26 -4.97
C LEU A 93 1.25 4.23 -4.51
N ILE A 94 0.83 3.22 -3.72
CA ILE A 94 1.71 2.12 -3.32
C ILE A 94 2.17 1.30 -4.53
N PHE A 95 1.29 1.04 -5.50
CA PHE A 95 1.68 0.32 -6.70
C PHE A 95 2.80 1.07 -7.46
N LEU A 96 2.68 2.40 -7.59
CA LEU A 96 3.71 3.21 -8.23
C LEU A 96 5.06 3.13 -7.49
N THR A 97 5.08 3.14 -6.16
CA THR A 97 6.34 2.98 -5.41
C THR A 97 6.98 1.61 -5.65
N MET A 98 6.17 0.55 -5.79
CA MET A 98 6.68 -0.79 -6.15
C MET A 98 7.25 -0.83 -7.57
N VAL A 99 6.64 -0.13 -8.53
CA VAL A 99 7.17 -0.01 -9.90
C VAL A 99 8.56 0.64 -9.89
N PHE A 100 8.72 1.77 -9.18
CA PHE A 100 10.02 2.43 -9.06
C PHE A 100 11.05 1.57 -8.32
N ALA A 101 10.64 0.83 -7.29
CA ALA A 101 11.53 -0.11 -6.61
C ALA A 101 12.01 -1.24 -7.55
N VAL A 102 11.13 -1.80 -8.39
CA VAL A 102 11.52 -2.78 -9.40
C VAL A 102 12.49 -2.17 -10.41
N LEU A 103 12.19 -0.98 -10.94
CA LEU A 103 13.06 -0.28 -11.87
C LEU A 103 14.44 -0.04 -11.28
N PHE A 104 14.53 0.41 -10.02
CA PHE A 104 15.79 0.57 -9.32
C PHE A 104 16.58 -0.73 -9.26
N HIS A 105 15.97 -1.83 -8.81
CA HIS A 105 16.66 -3.12 -8.68
C HIS A 105 17.14 -3.67 -10.04
N VAL A 106 16.33 -3.51 -11.10
CA VAL A 106 16.66 -3.97 -12.44
C VAL A 106 17.77 -3.12 -13.07
N THR A 107 17.69 -1.79 -12.96
CA THR A 107 18.65 -0.88 -13.60
C THR A 107 19.97 -0.77 -12.85
N SER A 108 19.94 -0.82 -11.51
CA SER A 108 21.16 -0.72 -10.69
C SER A 108 21.88 -2.05 -10.48
N GLY A 109 21.20 -3.18 -10.69
CA GLY A 109 21.70 -4.52 -10.37
C GLY A 109 21.93 -4.77 -8.87
N LYS A 110 21.51 -3.85 -7.99
CA LYS A 110 21.65 -3.97 -6.53
C LYS A 110 20.38 -4.54 -5.93
N GLY A 111 20.51 -5.47 -4.97
CA GLY A 111 19.35 -6.05 -4.26
C GLY A 111 18.53 -7.00 -5.13
N SER A 112 17.24 -7.18 -4.80
CA SER A 112 16.34 -8.10 -5.51
C SER A 112 14.98 -7.44 -5.75
N PRO A 113 14.43 -7.48 -6.99
CA PRO A 113 13.10 -6.95 -7.27
C PRO A 113 11.96 -7.85 -6.76
N ALA A 114 12.25 -9.06 -6.26
CA ALA A 114 11.24 -10.08 -5.97
C ALA A 114 10.15 -9.59 -4.99
N ALA A 115 10.55 -8.92 -3.91
CA ALA A 115 9.60 -8.40 -2.92
C ALA A 115 8.73 -7.27 -3.51
N ALA A 116 9.35 -6.36 -4.28
CA ALA A 116 8.63 -5.27 -4.94
C ALA A 116 7.62 -5.81 -5.97
N ILE A 117 7.99 -6.84 -6.73
CA ILE A 117 7.07 -7.54 -7.66
C ILE A 117 5.92 -8.19 -6.88
N GLN A 118 6.23 -8.94 -5.81
CA GLN A 118 5.21 -9.62 -5.01
C GLN A 118 4.19 -8.63 -4.44
N PHE A 119 4.65 -7.56 -3.79
CA PHE A 119 3.76 -6.55 -3.24
C PHE A 119 3.04 -5.77 -4.34
N GLY A 120 3.68 -5.46 -5.46
CA GLY A 120 3.06 -4.83 -6.62
C GLY A 120 1.89 -5.64 -7.17
N VAL A 121 2.05 -6.96 -7.31
CA VAL A 121 0.96 -7.87 -7.75
C VAL A 121 -0.17 -7.90 -6.72
N ILE A 122 0.14 -8.04 -5.44
CA ILE A 122 -0.88 -8.11 -4.38
C ILE A 122 -1.68 -6.80 -4.32
N VAL A 123 -1.01 -5.66 -4.36
CA VAL A 123 -1.66 -4.34 -4.31
C VAL A 123 -2.48 -4.08 -5.58
N SER A 124 -2.03 -4.54 -6.75
CA SER A 124 -2.80 -4.48 -7.99
C SER A 124 -4.06 -5.34 -7.91
N ALA A 125 -3.96 -6.56 -7.37
CA ALA A 125 -5.09 -7.43 -7.15
C ALA A 125 -6.09 -6.81 -6.16
N LEU A 126 -5.60 -6.19 -5.08
CA LEU A 126 -6.42 -5.44 -4.13
C LEU A 126 -7.11 -4.25 -4.80
N PHE A 127 -6.42 -3.48 -5.63
CA PHE A 127 -6.99 -2.35 -6.37
C PHE A 127 -8.18 -2.78 -7.24
N ILE A 128 -8.05 -3.92 -7.94
CA ILE A 128 -9.09 -4.49 -8.80
C ILE A 128 -10.25 -5.05 -7.97
N ALA A 129 -9.95 -5.87 -6.95
CA ALA A 129 -10.95 -6.49 -6.09
C ALA A 129 -11.75 -5.45 -5.26
N GLY A 130 -11.12 -4.31 -4.98
CA GLY A 130 -11.71 -3.25 -4.19
C GLY A 130 -11.64 -3.51 -2.68
N PRO A 131 -12.18 -2.58 -1.87
CA PRO A 131 -11.90 -2.53 -0.45
C PRO A 131 -12.74 -3.50 0.41
N GLY A 132 -13.72 -4.18 -0.19
CA GLY A 132 -14.65 -5.10 0.49
C GLY A 132 -15.80 -4.40 1.23
N LYS A 133 -16.52 -5.16 2.07
CA LYS A 133 -17.66 -4.69 2.87
C LYS A 133 -17.26 -3.92 4.13
N PHE A 134 -16.16 -4.30 4.76
CA PHE A 134 -15.71 -3.75 6.05
C PHE A 134 -14.81 -2.54 5.83
N THR A 135 -15.33 -1.39 5.42
CA THR A 135 -14.51 -0.21 5.08
C THR A 135 -15.04 1.06 5.72
N LEU A 136 -14.13 1.93 6.16
CA LEU A 136 -14.51 3.23 6.71
C LEU A 136 -15.05 4.17 5.63
N ASP A 137 -14.64 4.03 4.36
CA ASP A 137 -15.27 4.71 3.21
C ASP A 137 -16.79 4.52 3.22
N LYS A 138 -17.28 3.30 3.46
CA LYS A 138 -18.72 3.04 3.49
C LYS A 138 -19.39 3.68 4.71
N ILE A 139 -18.74 3.73 5.87
CA ILE A 139 -19.34 4.33 7.07
C ILE A 139 -19.42 5.86 6.94
N LEU A 140 -18.38 6.49 6.37
CA LEU A 140 -18.32 7.95 6.20
C LEU A 140 -19.22 8.45 5.06
N PHE A 141 -19.26 7.73 3.94
CA PHE A 141 -19.98 8.16 2.74
C PHE A 141 -21.37 7.52 2.55
N SER A 142 -21.81 6.61 3.45
CA SER A 142 -23.18 6.04 3.43
C SER A 142 -24.26 7.01 3.92
N LYS A 143 -23.90 8.21 4.42
CA LYS A 143 -24.87 9.17 4.99
C LYS A 143 -25.35 10.26 4.01
N SER A 144 -25.29 10.01 2.70
CA SER A 144 -25.80 10.91 1.68
C SER A 144 -26.69 10.18 0.68
N SER A 145 -27.86 9.72 1.14
CA SER A 145 -29.05 9.38 0.33
C SER A 145 -30.20 9.00 1.24
#